data_AF-A0A315WZ63-F1
#
_entry.id   AF-A0A315WZ63-F1
#
_cell.length_a   1.000
_cell.length_b   1.000
_cell.length_c   1.000
_cell.angle_alpha   90.00
_cell.angle_beta   90.00
_cell.angle_gamma   90.00
#
_symmetry.space_group_name_H-M   'P 1'
#
loop_
_entity.id
_entity.type
_entity.pdbx_description
1 polymer ?
#
loop_
_entity_poly.entity_id
_entity_poly.type
_entity_poly.pdbx_seq_one_letter_code
_entity_poly.pdbx_strand_id
1 'polypeptide(L)'
;MFNDVSGQSPRTSPTPLANKFNGAATGNPVTTDLDVFVMPGKFFPDRGQGKKPAGRSGTKKIIIIASIILSLVVALVAGAIFYLTTMVNNARNDDNAALNNSANQNTNQAPTNEAPANSLQNQITNNVNGISNEIPTSTSTTTPGNGDNPPEITQNLDVDNDGLTVDEEALFFTNIARDDSDRDGYKDGQEITNLFNPLVPGQGLENSGLVTRYKNENFSYSVLIPKNWLASPTNTEQSEVMFLTNSETGESIDLKVTPNSSQQSLDTLKINYFAGTDRTENFSLAGLPALRTQTKILLVTDKYIYFWEYNLGESALSHFPAVLEMMLKSFELIKIKELDVQPL
;
A
#
# COMPACT_ATOMS: atom_id res chain seq x y z
N MET A 1 57.13 -7.54 68.62
CA MET A 1 57.40 -6.65 67.46
C MET A 1 56.05 -6.24 66.87
N PHE A 2 56.02 -5.09 66.20
CA PHE A 2 54.89 -4.49 65.45
C PHE A 2 54.32 -5.47 64.39
N ASN A 3 53.09 -5.38 63.81
CA ASN A 3 51.82 -4.61 63.99
C ASN A 3 50.74 -5.31 63.09
N ASP A 4 49.44 -4.99 62.92
CA ASP A 4 48.41 -4.03 63.39
C ASP A 4 47.01 -4.75 63.23
N VAL A 5 45.77 -4.35 63.60
CA VAL A 5 44.97 -3.09 63.72
C VAL A 5 44.47 -2.53 62.35
N SER A 6 43.20 -2.24 62.04
CA SER A 6 41.85 -2.38 62.66
C SER A 6 40.82 -2.73 61.54
N GLY A 7 39.48 -2.85 61.66
CA GLY A 7 38.45 -2.20 62.49
C GLY A 7 38.12 -0.77 61.98
N GLN A 8 36.88 -0.25 61.97
CA GLN A 8 35.57 -0.73 62.46
C GLN A 8 34.43 0.19 61.90
N SER A 9 33.14 0.00 62.27
CA SER A 9 31.97 0.85 61.92
C SER A 9 30.74 0.50 62.81
N PRO A 10 29.62 1.26 62.81
CA PRO A 10 29.42 2.73 62.88
C PRO A 10 28.35 3.14 63.95
N ARG A 11 28.03 4.45 64.18
CA ARG A 11 26.84 4.87 64.97
C ARG A 11 26.40 6.38 64.88
N THR A 12 25.12 6.60 64.53
CA THR A 12 24.12 7.62 65.00
C THR A 12 24.32 9.17 64.93
N SER A 13 23.19 9.87 64.64
CA SER A 13 22.93 11.34 64.46
C SER A 13 22.53 12.08 65.78
N PRO A 14 22.09 13.39 65.87
CA PRO A 14 21.24 14.21 64.96
C PRO A 14 21.54 15.76 64.85
N THR A 15 20.52 16.56 64.46
CA THR A 15 20.47 17.95 63.90
C THR A 15 20.51 19.16 64.88
N PRO A 16 20.65 20.42 64.36
CA PRO A 16 19.60 21.46 64.56
C PRO A 16 19.32 22.40 63.35
N LEU A 17 18.41 23.39 63.50
CA LEU A 17 17.80 24.22 62.41
C LEU A 17 18.26 25.70 62.37
N ALA A 18 18.07 26.38 61.21
CA ALA A 18 17.69 27.82 61.09
C ALA A 18 17.13 28.17 59.69
N ASN A 19 16.44 29.32 59.54
CA ASN A 19 15.52 29.63 58.42
C ASN A 19 15.74 31.06 57.83
N LYS A 20 15.56 31.28 56.50
CA LYS A 20 15.05 32.56 55.92
C LYS A 20 14.76 32.59 54.39
N PHE A 21 13.46 32.64 54.07
CA PHE A 21 12.71 33.38 53.02
C PHE A 21 13.28 33.90 51.67
N ASN A 22 12.39 33.76 50.66
CA ASN A 22 12.15 34.58 49.44
C ASN A 22 13.16 34.56 48.26
N GLY A 23 12.80 33.84 47.19
CA GLY A 23 11.77 34.34 46.25
C GLY A 23 12.24 34.81 44.85
N ALA A 24 12.03 33.96 43.84
CA ALA A 24 11.73 34.34 42.45
C ALA A 24 11.12 33.12 41.71
N ALA A 25 10.17 33.35 40.80
CA ALA A 25 9.60 32.29 39.97
C ALA A 25 9.65 32.67 38.49
N THR A 26 10.31 31.84 37.69
CA THR A 26 10.25 31.87 36.22
C THR A 26 10.24 30.42 35.74
N GLY A 27 9.09 29.92 35.28
CA GLY A 27 8.99 28.58 34.72
C GLY A 27 9.55 28.55 33.30
N ASN A 28 10.43 27.59 33.01
CA ASN A 28 10.74 27.24 31.63
C ASN A 28 9.56 26.46 31.03
N PRO A 29 9.10 26.79 29.81
CA PRO A 29 8.11 25.96 29.13
C PRO A 29 8.75 24.60 28.80
N VAL A 30 8.04 23.51 29.10
CA VAL A 30 8.40 22.19 28.58
C VAL A 30 8.07 22.17 27.09
N THR A 31 9.08 22.36 26.26
CA THR A 31 8.96 22.15 24.81
C THR A 31 8.80 20.66 24.58
N THR A 32 7.61 20.25 24.13
CA THR A 32 7.40 18.90 23.60
C THR A 32 8.27 18.73 22.36
N ASP A 33 9.28 17.87 22.45
CA ASP A 33 10.03 17.47 21.26
C ASP A 33 9.07 16.74 20.33
N LEU A 34 8.92 17.29 19.13
CA LEU A 34 8.30 16.60 18.01
C LEU A 34 9.46 16.04 17.20
N ASP A 35 9.57 14.71 17.11
CA ASP A 35 10.54 14.02 16.26
C ASP A 35 10.22 14.28 14.78
N VAL A 36 10.51 15.50 14.33
CA VAL A 36 10.54 15.88 12.93
C VAL A 36 11.78 15.21 12.34
N PHE A 37 11.57 14.13 11.59
CA PHE A 37 12.64 13.40 10.89
C PHE A 37 13.22 14.27 9.75
N VAL A 38 14.16 15.16 10.09
CA VAL A 38 14.97 15.93 9.14
C VAL A 38 16.31 15.24 8.89
N MET A 39 16.76 15.24 7.62
CA MET A 39 18.04 14.66 7.23
C MET A 39 19.23 15.33 7.96
N PRO A 40 20.30 14.56 8.28
CA PRO A 40 21.53 15.12 8.81
C PRO A 40 22.12 16.23 7.92
N GLY A 41 22.69 17.28 8.52
CA GLY A 41 23.14 18.51 7.83
C GLY A 41 24.28 18.39 6.79
N LYS A 42 24.61 17.18 6.34
CA LYS A 42 25.56 16.91 5.23
C LYS A 42 24.88 16.83 3.84
N PHE A 43 23.55 16.90 3.79
CA PHE A 43 22.74 16.66 2.57
C PHE A 43 22.18 17.93 1.90
N PHE A 44 22.60 19.13 2.31
CA PHE A 44 22.12 20.39 1.73
C PHE A 44 23.15 21.01 0.77
N PRO A 45 22.91 21.02 -0.56
CA PRO A 45 23.71 21.83 -1.48
C PRO A 45 23.35 23.32 -1.32
N ASP A 46 24.37 24.17 -1.16
CA ASP A 46 24.18 25.61 -0.97
C ASP A 46 23.52 26.27 -2.20
N ARG A 47 22.41 26.99 -1.99
CA ARG A 47 21.58 27.58 -3.06
C ARG A 47 21.14 29.00 -2.71
N GLY A 48 21.69 29.97 -3.45
CA GLY A 48 21.41 31.39 -3.30
C GLY A 48 19.96 31.80 -3.63
N GLN A 49 19.57 32.98 -3.15
CA GLN A 49 18.17 33.44 -3.11
C GLN A 49 17.61 33.85 -4.49
N GLY A 50 16.51 33.22 -4.92
CA GLY A 50 15.71 33.60 -6.09
C GLY A 50 14.39 34.31 -5.71
N LYS A 51 13.95 35.30 -6.51
CA LYS A 51 12.79 36.17 -6.20
C LYS A 51 11.46 35.63 -6.76
N LYS A 52 10.37 35.84 -6.02
CA LYS A 52 8.98 35.57 -6.46
C LYS A 52 8.43 36.73 -7.33
N PRO A 53 7.69 36.44 -8.42
CA PRO A 53 6.72 37.36 -9.04
C PRO A 53 5.28 37.11 -8.54
N ALA A 54 4.34 38.01 -8.87
CA ALA A 54 2.99 38.06 -8.30
C ALA A 54 1.90 37.40 -9.16
N GLY A 55 0.77 37.05 -8.53
CA GLY A 55 -0.38 36.40 -9.17
C GLY A 55 -1.33 37.37 -9.92
N ARG A 56 -2.27 36.79 -10.68
CA ARG A 56 -3.28 37.52 -11.46
C ARG A 56 -4.62 36.76 -11.48
N SER A 57 -5.69 37.35 -10.95
CA SER A 57 -7.03 36.77 -10.93
C SER A 57 -7.85 37.10 -12.17
N GLY A 58 -8.66 36.17 -12.70
CA GLY A 58 -9.53 36.49 -13.85
C GLY A 58 -10.45 35.40 -14.46
N THR A 59 -10.61 34.22 -13.87
CA THR A 59 -11.09 33.03 -14.63
C THR A 59 -12.55 32.61 -14.41
N LYS A 60 -13.34 33.30 -13.57
CA LYS A 60 -14.70 32.86 -13.15
C LYS A 60 -15.78 32.82 -14.24
N LYS A 61 -15.49 33.22 -15.49
CA LYS A 61 -16.47 33.19 -16.61
C LYS A 61 -16.25 32.08 -17.65
N ILE A 62 -15.08 31.43 -17.68
CA ILE A 62 -14.76 30.41 -18.71
C ILE A 62 -15.31 29.03 -18.30
N ILE A 63 -15.23 28.70 -17.01
CA ILE A 63 -15.58 27.38 -16.47
C ILE A 63 -17.04 26.99 -16.80
N ILE A 64 -17.98 27.93 -16.71
CA ILE A 64 -19.42 27.68 -16.95
C ILE A 64 -19.70 27.28 -18.41
N ILE A 65 -18.97 27.85 -19.37
CA ILE A 65 -19.12 27.52 -20.79
C ILE A 65 -18.52 26.14 -21.06
N ALA A 66 -17.36 25.84 -20.48
CA ALA A 66 -16.72 24.52 -20.59
C ALA A 66 -17.60 23.40 -20.00
N SER A 67 -18.25 23.61 -18.85
CA SER A 67 -19.14 22.61 -18.25
C SER A 67 -20.38 22.32 -19.11
N ILE A 68 -20.98 23.35 -19.74
CA ILE A 68 -22.15 23.15 -20.62
C ILE A 68 -21.77 22.34 -21.87
N ILE A 69 -20.61 22.61 -22.47
CA ILE A 69 -20.09 21.85 -23.62
C ILE A 69 -19.80 20.40 -23.21
N LEU A 70 -19.18 20.18 -22.05
CA LEU A 70 -18.89 18.83 -21.54
C LEU A 70 -20.17 18.01 -21.30
N SER A 71 -21.19 18.60 -20.67
CA SER A 71 -22.49 17.94 -20.48
C SER A 71 -23.17 17.56 -21.81
N LEU A 72 -23.06 18.41 -22.84
CA LEU A 72 -23.57 18.11 -24.18
C LEU A 72 -22.84 16.93 -24.85
N VAL A 73 -21.52 16.86 -24.72
CA VAL A 73 -20.72 15.74 -25.24
C VAL A 73 -21.07 14.43 -24.52
N VAL A 74 -21.19 14.46 -23.19
CA VAL A 74 -21.58 13.27 -22.40
C VAL A 74 -22.98 12.78 -22.79
N ALA A 75 -23.94 13.68 -23.01
CA ALA A 75 -25.29 13.31 -23.46
C ALA A 75 -25.29 12.64 -24.85
N LEU A 76 -24.47 13.13 -25.79
CA LEU A 76 -24.33 12.52 -27.12
C LEU A 76 -23.68 11.12 -27.05
N VAL A 77 -22.64 10.95 -26.23
CA VAL A 77 -21.98 9.65 -26.03
C VAL A 77 -22.93 8.64 -25.37
N ALA A 78 -23.68 9.05 -24.34
CA ALA A 78 -24.68 8.20 -23.71
C ALA A 78 -25.79 7.78 -24.68
N GLY A 79 -26.27 8.70 -25.52
CA GLY A 79 -27.25 8.40 -26.58
C GLY A 79 -26.74 7.41 -27.62
N ALA A 80 -25.47 7.52 -28.02
CA ALA A 80 -24.84 6.57 -28.95
C ALA A 80 -24.68 5.16 -28.36
N ILE A 81 -24.26 5.06 -27.09
CA ILE A 81 -24.14 3.79 -26.37
C ILE A 81 -25.52 3.12 -26.20
N PHE A 82 -26.55 3.90 -25.85
CA PHE A 82 -27.92 3.39 -25.76
C PHE A 82 -28.43 2.87 -27.12
N TYR A 83 -28.21 3.62 -28.21
CA TYR A 83 -28.59 3.20 -29.55
C TYR A 83 -27.90 1.88 -29.96
N LEU A 84 -26.58 1.78 -29.78
CA LEU A 84 -25.79 0.58 -30.07
C LEU A 84 -26.28 -0.65 -29.27
N THR A 85 -26.52 -0.49 -27.97
CA THR A 85 -27.00 -1.58 -27.11
C THR A 85 -28.41 -2.05 -27.46
N THR A 86 -29.33 -1.14 -27.86
CA THR A 86 -30.65 -1.54 -28.37
C THR A 86 -30.57 -2.33 -29.69
N MET A 87 -29.62 -1.98 -30.57
CA MET A 87 -29.44 -2.68 -31.85
C MET A 87 -28.90 -4.11 -31.66
N VAL A 88 -27.92 -4.30 -30.77
CA VAL A 88 -27.36 -5.63 -30.43
C VAL A 88 -28.37 -6.54 -29.74
N ASN A 89 -29.23 -5.99 -28.87
CA ASN A 89 -30.23 -6.78 -28.16
C ASN A 89 -31.39 -7.24 -29.07
N ASN A 90 -31.79 -6.42 -30.06
CA ASN A 90 -32.79 -6.85 -31.04
C ASN A 90 -32.28 -8.00 -31.92
N ALA A 91 -31.00 -7.96 -32.34
CA ALA A 91 -30.40 -9.01 -33.17
C ALA A 91 -30.32 -10.39 -32.48
N ARG A 92 -30.39 -10.46 -31.15
CA ARG A 92 -30.31 -11.72 -30.39
C ARG A 92 -31.63 -12.50 -30.26
N ASN A 93 -32.75 -11.93 -30.69
CA ASN A 93 -34.06 -12.57 -30.56
C ASN A 93 -34.46 -13.43 -31.77
N ASP A 94 -33.89 -13.21 -32.95
CA ASP A 94 -34.30 -13.92 -34.18
C ASP A 94 -33.58 -15.28 -34.37
N ASP A 95 -32.33 -15.43 -33.92
CA ASP A 95 -31.52 -16.66 -34.13
C ASP A 95 -32.04 -17.89 -33.34
N ASN A 96 -32.82 -17.68 -32.26
CA ASN A 96 -33.28 -18.76 -31.38
C ASN A 96 -34.47 -19.59 -31.94
N ALA A 97 -34.92 -19.30 -33.17
CA ALA A 97 -36.10 -19.93 -33.77
C ALA A 97 -35.81 -21.12 -34.71
N ALA A 98 -34.55 -21.37 -35.12
CA ALA A 98 -34.31 -22.06 -36.39
C ALA A 98 -33.15 -23.09 -36.46
N LEU A 99 -32.91 -23.93 -35.43
CA LEU A 99 -32.26 -25.25 -35.68
C LEU A 99 -32.54 -26.34 -34.62
N ASN A 100 -33.69 -27.01 -34.71
CA ASN A 100 -33.89 -28.29 -34.02
C ASN A 100 -34.72 -29.27 -34.89
N ASN A 101 -34.04 -29.94 -35.83
CA ASN A 101 -34.56 -31.15 -36.50
C ASN A 101 -33.46 -31.83 -37.33
N SER A 102 -32.93 -32.94 -36.83
CA SER A 102 -32.62 -34.17 -37.60
C SER A 102 -32.14 -35.28 -36.66
N ALA A 103 -32.61 -36.52 -36.90
CA ALA A 103 -32.34 -37.65 -36.02
C ALA A 103 -30.99 -38.32 -36.31
N ASN A 104 -30.33 -38.82 -35.25
CA ASN A 104 -29.10 -39.59 -35.37
C ASN A 104 -29.41 -41.07 -35.67
N GLN A 105 -28.85 -41.60 -36.76
CA GLN A 105 -29.01 -43.01 -37.20
C GLN A 105 -27.65 -43.71 -37.11
N ASN A 106 -27.63 -44.90 -36.49
CA ASN A 106 -26.41 -45.63 -36.16
C ASN A 106 -26.34 -46.97 -36.91
N THR A 107 -25.24 -47.22 -37.62
CA THR A 107 -24.96 -48.51 -38.28
C THR A 107 -23.48 -48.88 -38.14
N ASN A 108 -23.19 -50.02 -37.49
CA ASN A 108 -21.85 -50.61 -37.42
C ASN A 108 -21.65 -51.71 -38.48
N GLN A 109 -20.46 -51.79 -39.10
CA GLN A 109 -19.91 -53.01 -39.75
C GLN A 109 -18.41 -52.88 -40.11
N ALA A 110 -17.75 -54.03 -40.30
CA ALA A 110 -16.31 -54.24 -40.60
C ALA A 110 -16.14 -55.65 -41.26
N PRO A 111 -14.95 -56.17 -41.67
CA PRO A 111 -13.58 -55.61 -41.80
C PRO A 111 -13.17 -55.39 -43.32
N THR A 112 -11.99 -55.60 -43.95
CA THR A 112 -10.69 -56.33 -43.75
C THR A 112 -9.51 -55.76 -44.59
N ASN A 113 -8.27 -56.14 -44.21
CA ASN A 113 -7.08 -56.60 -44.99
C ASN A 113 -7.01 -56.36 -46.54
N GLU A 114 -5.89 -56.05 -47.22
CA GLU A 114 -4.42 -56.18 -46.97
C GLU A 114 -3.56 -54.96 -47.46
N ALA A 115 -2.21 -55.09 -47.45
CA ALA A 115 -1.18 -54.09 -47.82
C ALA A 115 -0.64 -54.31 -49.29
N PRO A 116 0.37 -53.60 -49.86
CA PRO A 116 1.68 -53.26 -49.25
C PRO A 116 2.40 -51.91 -49.61
N ALA A 117 3.30 -51.50 -48.70
CA ALA A 117 4.66 -50.94 -48.89
C ALA A 117 4.96 -49.59 -49.64
N ASN A 118 5.81 -48.79 -48.95
CA ASN A 118 6.97 -48.00 -49.46
C ASN A 118 6.73 -46.74 -50.32
N SER A 119 7.60 -45.69 -50.30
CA SER A 119 8.77 -45.37 -49.44
C SER A 119 9.30 -43.94 -49.69
N LEU A 120 10.25 -43.48 -48.85
CA LEU A 120 11.14 -42.30 -48.99
C LEU A 120 10.46 -40.92 -48.80
N GLN A 121 10.80 -40.09 -47.81
CA GLN A 121 12.11 -39.52 -47.40
C GLN A 121 12.50 -38.27 -48.21
N ASN A 122 12.50 -37.12 -47.55
CA ASN A 122 13.51 -36.08 -47.79
C ASN A 122 13.63 -35.13 -46.58
N GLN A 123 14.86 -34.89 -46.13
CA GLN A 123 15.19 -33.86 -45.15
C GLN A 123 15.75 -32.64 -45.89
N ILE A 124 15.37 -31.42 -45.50
CA ILE A 124 16.12 -30.20 -45.84
C ILE A 124 16.33 -29.41 -44.55
N THR A 125 17.57 -29.39 -44.09
CA THR A 125 18.05 -28.50 -43.02
C THR A 125 18.09 -27.06 -43.52
N ASN A 126 17.70 -26.10 -42.69
CA ASN A 126 18.14 -24.71 -42.82
C ASN A 126 18.48 -24.15 -41.44
N ASN A 127 19.60 -23.43 -41.36
CA ASN A 127 20.18 -22.91 -40.12
C ASN A 127 19.93 -21.40 -40.01
N VAL A 128 19.40 -20.95 -38.88
CA VAL A 128 19.22 -19.51 -38.58
C VAL A 128 19.71 -19.23 -37.16
N ASN A 129 20.80 -18.48 -37.03
CA ASN A 129 21.15 -17.81 -35.78
C ASN A 129 20.25 -16.58 -35.62
N GLY A 130 19.59 -16.41 -34.46
CA GLY A 130 18.78 -15.22 -34.22
C GLY A 130 18.12 -15.16 -32.85
N ILE A 131 18.88 -14.68 -31.84
CA ILE A 131 18.39 -14.04 -30.60
C ILE A 131 17.37 -14.86 -29.79
N SER A 132 17.86 -15.62 -28.79
CA SER A 132 17.00 -16.01 -27.66
C SER A 132 16.62 -14.77 -26.86
N ASN A 133 15.34 -14.39 -26.88
CA ASN A 133 14.76 -13.44 -25.94
C ASN A 133 14.06 -14.23 -24.80
N GLU A 134 14.84 -15.06 -24.11
CA GLU A 134 14.38 -15.89 -23.01
C GLU A 134 14.19 -15.04 -21.75
N ILE A 135 12.93 -14.66 -21.50
CA ILE A 135 12.49 -14.24 -20.17
C ILE A 135 12.67 -15.46 -19.24
N PRO A 136 13.46 -15.36 -18.15
CA PRO A 136 13.65 -16.48 -17.24
C PRO A 136 12.41 -16.67 -16.38
N THR A 137 11.45 -17.46 -16.87
CA THR A 137 10.29 -17.89 -16.09
C THR A 137 10.74 -18.85 -14.98
N SER A 138 11.11 -18.28 -13.83
CA SER A 138 11.47 -19.03 -12.61
C SER A 138 10.24 -19.70 -12.00
N THR A 139 9.81 -20.82 -12.60
CA THR A 139 8.73 -21.66 -12.08
C THR A 139 9.18 -22.36 -10.80
N SER A 140 8.99 -21.70 -9.66
CA SER A 140 9.25 -22.23 -8.31
C SER A 140 8.46 -23.52 -8.06
N THR A 141 9.13 -24.66 -8.26
CA THR A 141 8.53 -25.98 -8.09
C THR A 141 8.48 -26.34 -6.60
N THR A 142 7.37 -26.03 -5.95
CA THR A 142 7.16 -26.34 -4.53
C THR A 142 7.09 -27.85 -4.30
N THR A 143 8.09 -28.40 -3.61
CA THR A 143 8.06 -29.78 -3.14
C THR A 143 7.16 -29.87 -1.90
N PRO A 144 6.22 -30.83 -1.78
CA PRO A 144 5.34 -30.93 -0.62
C PRO A 144 6.07 -31.23 0.69
N GLY A 145 6.38 -30.18 1.45
CA GLY A 145 6.92 -30.26 2.81
C GLY A 145 5.79 -30.28 3.84
N ASN A 146 5.69 -31.36 4.62
CA ASN A 146 4.77 -31.41 5.76
C ASN A 146 5.29 -30.53 6.91
N GLY A 147 4.50 -29.53 7.31
CA GLY A 147 4.72 -28.76 8.54
C GLY A 147 3.67 -27.66 8.71
N ASP A 148 3.29 -27.37 9.96
CA ASP A 148 2.28 -26.36 10.33
C ASP A 148 2.78 -24.91 10.20
N ASN A 149 3.42 -24.58 9.07
CA ASN A 149 3.80 -23.23 8.71
C ASN A 149 2.59 -22.52 8.09
N PRO A 150 2.22 -21.29 8.50
CA PRO A 150 1.26 -20.47 7.74
C PRO A 150 1.71 -20.32 6.28
N PRO A 151 0.77 -20.10 5.33
CA PRO A 151 1.13 -19.91 3.92
C PRO A 151 2.11 -18.74 3.79
N GLU A 152 3.28 -19.05 3.25
CA GLU A 152 4.38 -18.12 3.05
C GLU A 152 4.10 -17.31 1.78
N ILE A 153 3.63 -16.07 1.95
CA ILE A 153 3.38 -15.19 0.80
C ILE A 153 4.70 -14.87 0.12
N THR A 154 4.67 -14.84 -1.22
CA THR A 154 5.84 -14.56 -2.04
C THR A 154 5.69 -13.15 -2.60
N GLN A 155 6.74 -12.32 -2.61
CA GLN A 155 6.69 -11.03 -3.30
C GLN A 155 6.81 -11.26 -4.82
N ASN A 156 6.18 -10.41 -5.63
CA ASN A 156 6.38 -10.44 -7.08
C ASN A 156 7.84 -10.08 -7.43
N LEU A 157 8.22 -10.31 -8.68
CA LEU A 157 9.57 -10.08 -9.19
C LEU A 157 10.04 -8.63 -8.96
N ASP A 158 11.10 -8.50 -8.18
CA ASP A 158 12.06 -7.39 -8.16
C ASP A 158 13.24 -7.79 -9.08
N VAL A 159 13.68 -6.89 -9.95
CA VAL A 159 14.62 -7.20 -11.06
C VAL A 159 16.06 -6.75 -10.76
N ASP A 160 16.25 -5.63 -10.08
CA ASP A 160 17.58 -5.07 -9.74
C ASP A 160 17.87 -5.07 -8.22
N ASN A 161 16.95 -5.61 -7.43
CA ASN A 161 17.04 -5.91 -6.00
C ASN A 161 17.16 -4.63 -5.17
N ASP A 162 16.19 -3.74 -5.36
CA ASP A 162 16.08 -2.45 -4.67
C ASP A 162 14.98 -2.40 -3.59
N GLY A 163 13.98 -3.27 -3.70
CA GLY A 163 12.80 -3.31 -2.82
C GLY A 163 11.46 -3.00 -3.49
N LEU A 164 11.41 -2.69 -4.79
CA LEU A 164 10.17 -2.53 -5.57
C LEU A 164 9.91 -3.72 -6.50
N THR A 165 8.66 -4.13 -6.63
CA THR A 165 8.26 -5.07 -7.70
C THR A 165 8.17 -4.36 -9.05
N VAL A 166 8.14 -5.13 -10.15
CA VAL A 166 7.84 -4.61 -11.50
C VAL A 166 6.52 -3.81 -11.58
N ASP A 167 5.53 -4.12 -10.73
CA ASP A 167 4.26 -3.40 -10.68
C ASP A 167 4.37 -2.08 -9.90
N GLU A 168 5.19 -2.05 -8.86
CA GLU A 168 5.49 -0.83 -8.08
C GLU A 168 6.37 0.14 -8.87
N GLU A 169 7.33 -0.40 -9.63
CA GLU A 169 8.11 0.31 -10.63
C GLU A 169 7.22 1.02 -11.67
N ALA A 170 6.26 0.28 -12.24
CA ALA A 170 5.27 0.83 -13.17
C ALA A 170 4.31 1.85 -12.52
N LEU A 171 4.13 1.77 -11.19
CA LEU A 171 3.24 2.64 -10.40
C LEU A 171 3.90 3.98 -10.05
N PHE A 172 5.21 3.98 -9.77
CA PHE A 172 5.98 5.18 -9.41
C PHE A 172 6.78 5.78 -10.58
N PHE A 173 6.82 5.12 -11.74
CA PHE A 173 7.52 5.52 -12.97
C PHE A 173 9.05 5.49 -12.88
N THR A 174 9.56 4.59 -12.03
CA THR A 174 10.98 4.28 -11.82
C THR A 174 11.50 3.31 -12.90
N ASN A 175 12.72 2.78 -12.75
CA ASN A 175 13.43 2.07 -13.80
C ASN A 175 13.89 0.65 -13.39
N ILE A 176 13.05 -0.34 -13.71
CA ILE A 176 13.13 -1.81 -13.54
C ILE A 176 14.51 -2.49 -13.80
N ALA A 177 15.50 -1.78 -14.32
CA ALA A 177 16.86 -2.30 -14.54
C ALA A 177 17.95 -1.39 -13.95
N ARG A 178 17.60 -0.56 -12.96
CA ARG A 178 18.41 0.47 -12.31
C ARG A 178 17.83 0.80 -10.92
N ASP A 179 18.47 0.26 -9.90
CA ASP A 179 18.11 0.38 -8.49
C ASP A 179 18.23 1.78 -7.84
N ASP A 180 18.29 2.85 -8.63
CA ASP A 180 18.47 4.26 -8.23
C ASP A 180 18.09 5.10 -9.46
N SER A 181 16.83 5.48 -9.63
CA SER A 181 16.33 6.07 -10.87
C SER A 181 16.95 7.44 -11.15
N ASP A 182 16.97 8.35 -10.17
CA ASP A 182 17.39 9.75 -10.38
C ASP A 182 18.89 10.04 -10.20
N ARG A 183 19.63 9.12 -9.57
CA ARG A 183 21.09 9.10 -9.36
C ARG A 183 21.62 9.97 -8.24
N ASP A 184 20.87 10.13 -7.16
CA ASP A 184 21.36 10.76 -5.93
C ASP A 184 22.12 9.81 -4.97
N GLY A 185 21.94 8.49 -5.14
CA GLY A 185 22.60 7.44 -4.36
C GLY A 185 21.72 6.77 -3.30
N TYR A 186 20.41 7.01 -3.29
CA TYR A 186 19.41 6.17 -2.63
C TYR A 186 18.78 5.15 -3.59
N LYS A 187 18.13 4.12 -3.03
CA LYS A 187 17.35 3.13 -3.80
C LYS A 187 15.89 3.58 -3.90
N ASP A 188 15.24 3.34 -5.04
CA ASP A 188 13.88 3.80 -5.31
C ASP A 188 12.88 3.27 -4.27
N GLY A 189 12.96 1.98 -3.94
CA GLY A 189 12.21 1.32 -2.88
C GLY A 189 12.58 1.78 -1.48
N GLN A 190 13.84 2.19 -1.24
CA GLN A 190 14.20 2.86 0.01
C GLN A 190 13.53 4.25 0.09
N GLU A 191 13.42 4.99 -1.01
CA GLU A 191 12.80 6.30 -1.03
C GLU A 191 11.28 6.23 -0.87
N ILE A 192 10.60 5.41 -1.68
CA ILE A 192 9.15 5.17 -1.58
C ILE A 192 8.78 4.72 -0.16
N THR A 193 9.46 3.71 0.37
CA THR A 193 9.19 3.23 1.73
C THR A 193 9.66 4.20 2.82
N ASN A 194 10.32 5.31 2.53
CA ASN A 194 10.62 6.36 3.53
C ASN A 194 10.04 7.73 3.15
N LEU A 195 9.05 7.76 2.25
CA LEU A 195 8.27 8.93 1.85
C LEU A 195 9.11 10.02 1.14
N PHE A 196 10.09 9.61 0.34
CA PHE A 196 10.83 10.44 -0.62
C PHE A 196 10.46 10.09 -2.08
N ASN A 197 10.90 10.91 -3.03
CA ASN A 197 10.50 10.84 -4.44
C ASN A 197 11.66 10.30 -5.30
N PRO A 198 11.60 9.04 -5.79
CA PRO A 198 12.70 8.38 -6.52
C PRO A 198 13.02 8.98 -7.90
N LEU A 199 12.38 10.09 -8.26
CA LEU A 199 12.54 10.81 -9.53
C LEU A 199 13.06 12.24 -9.36
N VAL A 200 13.20 12.75 -8.13
CA VAL A 200 13.68 14.12 -7.84
C VAL A 200 14.45 14.18 -6.49
N PRO A 201 15.78 14.43 -6.50
CA PRO A 201 16.61 14.23 -5.32
C PRO A 201 16.17 15.04 -4.09
N GLY A 202 15.92 14.34 -2.99
CA GLY A 202 15.53 14.94 -1.70
C GLY A 202 14.15 15.61 -1.67
N GLN A 203 13.27 15.34 -2.65
CA GLN A 203 11.87 15.79 -2.59
C GLN A 203 11.02 14.79 -1.79
N GLY A 204 10.25 15.26 -0.81
CA GLY A 204 9.29 14.40 -0.09
C GLY A 204 8.13 13.94 -0.97
N LEU A 205 7.74 12.65 -0.86
CA LEU A 205 6.80 11.95 -1.75
C LEU A 205 5.44 12.62 -1.87
N GLU A 206 4.88 13.18 -0.78
CA GLU A 206 3.60 13.93 -0.81
C GLU A 206 3.65 15.15 -1.76
N ASN A 207 4.84 15.65 -2.09
CA ASN A 207 5.04 16.78 -3.01
C ASN A 207 5.43 16.35 -4.44
N SER A 208 5.73 15.06 -4.68
CA SER A 208 6.08 14.53 -6.01
C SER A 208 4.92 14.61 -7.01
N GLY A 209 3.70 14.46 -6.51
CA GLY A 209 2.52 14.21 -7.33
C GLY A 209 2.42 12.78 -7.88
N LEU A 210 3.13 11.80 -7.31
CA LEU A 210 2.93 10.35 -7.51
C LEU A 210 1.84 9.77 -6.58
N VAL A 211 1.68 10.36 -5.40
CA VAL A 211 0.69 9.97 -4.37
C VAL A 211 -0.39 11.03 -4.16
N THR A 212 -1.40 10.72 -3.35
CA THR A 212 -2.43 11.65 -2.85
C THR A 212 -2.79 11.29 -1.41
N ARG A 213 -2.95 12.28 -0.52
CA ARG A 213 -3.36 12.02 0.86
C ARG A 213 -4.87 11.79 0.98
N TYR A 214 -5.28 10.55 1.20
CA TYR A 214 -6.64 10.22 1.62
C TYR A 214 -6.87 10.65 3.07
N LYS A 215 -8.10 11.07 3.40
CA LYS A 215 -8.50 11.52 4.74
C LYS A 215 -9.89 11.01 5.07
N ASN A 216 -10.06 10.55 6.31
CA ASN A 216 -11.34 10.12 6.87
C ASN A 216 -11.53 10.84 8.21
N GLU A 217 -12.31 11.91 8.20
CA GLU A 217 -12.51 12.76 9.38
C GLU A 217 -13.42 12.07 10.41
N ASN A 218 -14.41 11.28 9.97
CA ASN A 218 -15.28 10.46 10.82
C ASN A 218 -14.47 9.56 11.76
N PHE A 219 -13.45 8.88 11.21
CA PHE A 219 -12.57 7.96 11.92
C PHE A 219 -11.19 8.55 12.22
N SER A 220 -11.04 9.87 12.10
CA SER A 220 -9.89 10.62 12.61
C SER A 220 -8.52 10.17 12.07
N TYR A 221 -8.40 9.87 10.77
CA TYR A 221 -7.13 9.42 10.16
C TYR A 221 -6.84 10.00 8.76
N SER A 222 -5.56 9.95 8.36
CA SER A 222 -5.10 10.15 6.97
C SER A 222 -3.99 9.20 6.58
N VAL A 223 -3.77 8.99 5.28
CA VAL A 223 -2.72 8.14 4.71
C VAL A 223 -2.38 8.61 3.29
N LEU A 224 -1.13 8.45 2.82
CA LEU A 224 -0.78 8.63 1.41
C LEU A 224 -1.07 7.35 0.64
N ILE A 225 -1.81 7.45 -0.47
CA ILE A 225 -2.08 6.36 -1.40
C ILE A 225 -1.53 6.71 -2.79
N PRO A 226 -1.22 5.72 -3.65
CA PRO A 226 -0.85 5.99 -5.04
C PRO A 226 -1.97 6.76 -5.76
N LYS A 227 -1.60 7.76 -6.57
CA LYS A 227 -2.53 8.76 -7.12
C LYS A 227 -3.54 8.21 -8.14
N ASN A 228 -3.26 7.04 -8.71
CA ASN A 228 -4.09 6.30 -9.66
C ASN A 228 -4.93 5.20 -9.00
N TRP A 229 -4.73 4.91 -7.70
CA TRP A 229 -5.55 3.97 -6.94
C TRP A 229 -6.86 4.62 -6.48
N LEU A 230 -7.88 3.78 -6.23
CA LEU A 230 -9.20 4.24 -5.79
C LEU A 230 -9.45 3.87 -4.32
N ALA A 231 -9.60 4.89 -3.47
CA ALA A 231 -10.17 4.71 -2.13
C ALA A 231 -11.69 4.55 -2.23
N SER A 232 -12.19 3.34 -1.97
CA SER A 232 -13.60 2.97 -2.08
C SER A 232 -14.18 2.55 -0.72
N PRO A 233 -14.95 3.42 -0.03
CA PRO A 233 -15.65 3.04 1.20
C PRO A 233 -16.70 1.97 0.95
N THR A 234 -16.75 0.93 1.79
CA THR A 234 -17.70 -0.20 1.64
C THR A 234 -19.10 0.13 2.19
N ASN A 235 -19.21 1.21 2.98
CA ASN A 235 -20.41 1.57 3.72
C ASN A 235 -20.56 3.09 3.89
N THR A 236 -21.77 3.55 4.26
CA THR A 236 -22.13 4.98 4.38
C THR A 236 -21.33 5.74 5.44
N GLU A 237 -20.97 5.07 6.53
CA GLU A 237 -20.21 5.67 7.63
C GLU A 237 -18.74 5.87 7.26
N GLN A 238 -18.27 5.15 6.23
CA GLN A 238 -16.88 5.04 5.80
C GLN A 238 -16.01 4.40 6.90
N SER A 239 -16.57 3.43 7.64
CA SER A 239 -15.88 2.64 8.67
C SER A 239 -14.97 1.57 8.08
N GLU A 240 -14.99 1.37 6.77
CA GLU A 240 -14.16 0.43 6.05
C GLU A 240 -13.94 0.95 4.64
N VAL A 241 -12.69 0.97 4.21
CA VAL A 241 -12.25 1.56 2.93
C VAL A 241 -11.29 0.60 2.26
N MET A 242 -11.64 0.17 1.05
CA MET A 242 -10.74 -0.61 0.20
C MET A 242 -9.89 0.37 -0.62
N PHE A 243 -8.57 0.26 -0.55
CA PHE A 243 -7.67 0.95 -1.46
C PHE A 243 -7.39 0.00 -2.63
N LEU A 244 -8.14 0.21 -3.71
CA LEU A 244 -8.14 -0.65 -4.89
C LEU A 244 -6.97 -0.29 -5.81
N THR A 245 -6.20 -1.31 -6.18
CA THR A 245 -5.15 -1.23 -7.20
C THR A 245 -5.76 -0.92 -8.56
N ASN A 246 -4.94 -0.35 -9.47
CA ASN A 246 -5.35 -0.10 -10.86
C ASN A 246 -4.88 -1.21 -11.83
N SER A 247 -4.50 -2.38 -11.30
CA SER A 247 -3.98 -3.54 -12.02
C SER A 247 -4.99 -4.69 -12.07
N GLU A 248 -4.78 -5.63 -13.00
CA GLU A 248 -5.65 -6.82 -13.15
C GLU A 248 -5.32 -7.93 -12.13
N THR A 249 -4.50 -7.64 -11.11
CA THR A 249 -4.07 -8.58 -10.05
C THR A 249 -5.19 -9.00 -9.10
N GLY A 250 -6.23 -8.18 -8.97
CA GLY A 250 -7.32 -8.38 -8.00
C GLY A 250 -6.97 -8.03 -6.55
N GLU A 251 -5.79 -7.43 -6.31
CA GLU A 251 -5.34 -7.04 -4.97
C GLU A 251 -6.03 -5.77 -4.45
N SER A 252 -6.21 -5.69 -3.13
CA SER A 252 -6.58 -4.47 -2.42
C SER A 252 -5.88 -4.36 -1.05
N ILE A 253 -5.65 -3.14 -0.58
CA ILE A 253 -5.27 -2.90 0.81
C ILE A 253 -6.49 -2.31 1.51
N ASP A 254 -7.06 -3.03 2.46
CA ASP A 254 -8.31 -2.65 3.12
C ASP A 254 -8.03 -2.10 4.53
N LEU A 255 -8.64 -0.97 4.89
CA LEU A 255 -8.60 -0.40 6.24
C LEU A 255 -10.01 -0.38 6.85
N LYS A 256 -10.21 -1.21 7.87
CA LYS A 256 -11.42 -1.31 8.70
C LYS A 256 -11.20 -0.60 10.03
N VAL A 257 -12.18 0.19 10.48
CA VAL A 257 -12.16 0.92 11.74
C VAL A 257 -13.43 0.67 12.54
N THR A 258 -13.29 0.23 13.79
CA THR A 258 -14.43 -0.05 14.70
C THR A 258 -14.29 0.71 16.02
N PRO A 259 -15.39 1.14 16.67
CA PRO A 259 -15.31 1.80 17.98
C PRO A 259 -14.78 0.86 19.09
N ASN A 260 -13.81 1.32 19.88
CA ASN A 260 -13.30 0.59 21.05
C ASN A 260 -14.16 0.83 22.30
N SER A 261 -15.48 0.72 22.17
CA SER A 261 -16.46 1.06 23.23
C SER A 261 -16.27 0.28 24.54
N SER A 262 -15.57 -0.86 24.48
CA SER A 262 -15.25 -1.73 25.61
C SER A 262 -13.82 -1.54 26.17
N GLN A 263 -13.06 -0.56 25.65
CA GLN A 263 -11.68 -0.23 26.05
C GLN A 263 -10.75 -1.46 26.10
N GLN A 264 -10.86 -2.35 25.10
CA GLN A 264 -10.08 -3.58 25.06
C GLN A 264 -8.63 -3.29 24.67
N SER A 265 -7.69 -4.06 25.25
CA SER A 265 -6.27 -3.94 24.92
C SER A 265 -5.90 -4.65 23.60
N LEU A 266 -4.75 -4.26 23.04
CA LEU A 266 -4.14 -4.89 21.87
C LEU A 266 -3.98 -6.41 22.04
N ASP A 267 -3.48 -6.87 23.19
CA ASP A 267 -3.35 -8.30 23.50
C ASP A 267 -4.69 -9.03 23.58
N THR A 268 -5.74 -8.36 24.10
CA THR A 268 -7.09 -8.93 24.20
C THR A 268 -7.71 -9.08 22.81
N LEU A 269 -7.53 -8.07 21.95
CA LEU A 269 -8.12 -8.03 20.61
C LEU A 269 -7.37 -8.91 19.60
N LYS A 270 -6.08 -9.20 19.82
CA LYS A 270 -5.29 -10.10 18.96
C LYS A 270 -6.05 -11.37 18.56
N ILE A 271 -6.70 -12.03 19.53
CA ILE A 271 -7.41 -13.31 19.35
C ILE A 271 -8.61 -13.20 18.38
N ASN A 272 -9.16 -12.01 18.19
CA ASN A 272 -10.31 -11.76 17.31
C ASN A 272 -9.93 -11.37 15.87
N TYR A 273 -8.69 -10.89 15.67
CA TYR A 273 -8.23 -10.32 14.39
C TYR A 273 -7.13 -11.14 13.70
N PHE A 274 -6.42 -11.99 14.45
CA PHE A 274 -5.40 -12.90 13.95
C PHE A 274 -5.78 -14.34 14.31
N ALA A 275 -5.51 -15.29 13.40
CA ALA A 275 -5.69 -16.71 13.68
C ALA A 275 -4.67 -17.21 14.71
N GLY A 276 -4.96 -18.30 15.42
CA GLY A 276 -4.03 -18.89 16.39
C GLY A 276 -2.70 -19.39 15.80
N THR A 277 -2.64 -19.52 14.48
CA THR A 277 -1.45 -19.86 13.67
C THR A 277 -0.61 -18.64 13.28
N ASP A 278 -1.15 -17.43 13.39
CA ASP A 278 -0.53 -16.23 12.81
C ASP A 278 0.71 -15.81 13.61
N ARG A 279 1.83 -15.67 12.90
CA ARG A 279 3.08 -15.14 13.46
C ARG A 279 3.00 -13.62 13.55
N THR A 280 2.39 -13.14 14.63
CA THR A 280 2.31 -11.70 14.92
C THR A 280 3.62 -11.15 15.48
N GLU A 281 4.09 -10.04 14.93
CA GLU A 281 5.21 -9.24 15.42
C GLU A 281 4.71 -7.97 16.13
N ASN A 282 5.52 -7.42 17.03
CA ASN A 282 5.29 -6.09 17.60
C ASN A 282 5.68 -5.01 16.58
N PHE A 283 4.83 -4.00 16.41
CA PHE A 283 5.00 -2.92 15.44
C PHE A 283 4.69 -1.55 16.08
N SER A 284 4.98 -0.47 15.37
CA SER A 284 4.63 0.90 15.76
C SER A 284 3.94 1.59 14.59
N LEU A 285 2.69 2.00 14.76
CA LEU A 285 1.87 2.66 13.73
C LEU A 285 1.35 3.99 14.28
N ALA A 286 1.55 5.08 13.52
CA ALA A 286 1.31 6.46 13.99
C ALA A 286 1.96 6.80 15.36
N GLY A 287 3.10 6.17 15.68
CA GLY A 287 3.79 6.33 16.96
C GLY A 287 3.19 5.57 18.15
N LEU A 288 2.21 4.69 17.91
CA LEU A 288 1.55 3.88 18.93
C LEU A 288 1.84 2.37 18.75
N PRO A 289 1.83 1.57 19.84
CA PRO A 289 2.00 0.12 19.75
C PRO A 289 0.93 -0.54 18.88
N ALA A 290 1.38 -1.39 17.96
CA ALA A 290 0.55 -2.18 17.06
C ALA A 290 1.06 -3.63 16.99
N LEU A 291 0.24 -4.53 16.46
CA LEU A 291 0.64 -5.88 16.06
C LEU A 291 0.57 -6.00 14.55
N ARG A 292 1.49 -6.77 13.94
CA ARG A 292 1.43 -7.08 12.49
C ARG A 292 1.70 -8.53 12.16
N THR A 293 1.19 -9.00 11.04
CA THR A 293 1.77 -10.10 10.24
C THR A 293 2.36 -9.49 8.96
N GLN A 294 2.61 -10.30 7.94
CA GLN A 294 3.03 -9.82 6.61
C GLN A 294 1.88 -9.16 5.83
N THR A 295 0.61 -9.41 6.20
CA THR A 295 -0.58 -8.84 5.50
C THR A 295 -1.57 -8.12 6.42
N LYS A 296 -1.54 -8.33 7.74
CA LYS A 296 -2.54 -7.79 8.69
C LYS A 296 -1.89 -6.90 9.72
N ILE A 297 -2.45 -5.72 10.00
CA ILE A 297 -1.92 -4.77 10.99
C ILE A 297 -3.05 -4.29 11.90
N LEU A 298 -2.90 -4.49 13.21
CA LEU A 298 -3.86 -4.12 14.25
C LEU A 298 -3.28 -3.01 15.13
N LEU A 299 -3.89 -1.84 15.10
CA LEU A 299 -3.64 -0.71 16.01
C LEU A 299 -4.88 -0.46 16.87
N VAL A 300 -4.68 -0.23 18.16
CA VAL A 300 -5.77 -0.02 19.12
C VAL A 300 -5.57 1.30 19.85
N THR A 301 -6.64 2.09 19.94
CA THR A 301 -6.71 3.37 20.67
C THR A 301 -7.91 3.37 21.61
N ASP A 302 -7.99 4.33 22.52
CA ASP A 302 -9.10 4.49 23.48
C ASP A 302 -10.48 4.65 22.80
N LYS A 303 -10.50 5.16 21.55
CA LYS A 303 -11.73 5.47 20.79
C LYS A 303 -12.01 4.46 19.68
N TYR A 304 -10.97 3.99 18.98
CA TYR A 304 -11.08 3.16 17.79
C TYR A 304 -10.04 2.04 17.72
N ILE A 305 -10.43 0.93 17.11
CA ILE A 305 -9.56 -0.14 16.64
C ILE A 305 -9.41 0.06 15.13
N TYR A 306 -8.17 0.11 14.64
CA TYR A 306 -7.82 0.19 13.23
C TYR A 306 -7.21 -1.15 12.82
N PHE A 307 -7.79 -1.78 11.80
CA PHE A 307 -7.34 -3.06 11.28
C PHE A 307 -7.13 -2.95 9.77
N TRP A 308 -5.88 -3.16 9.36
CA TRP A 308 -5.49 -3.26 7.96
C TRP A 308 -5.43 -4.73 7.55
N GLU A 309 -5.90 -5.03 6.35
CA GLU A 309 -5.74 -6.33 5.70
C GLU A 309 -5.34 -6.13 4.24
N TYR A 310 -4.16 -6.62 3.87
CA TYR A 310 -3.68 -6.67 2.50
C TYR A 310 -4.18 -7.96 1.86
N ASN A 311 -5.12 -7.81 0.92
CA ASN A 311 -5.80 -8.88 0.22
C ASN A 311 -5.07 -9.17 -1.10
N LEU A 312 -4.53 -10.39 -1.24
CA LEU A 312 -3.77 -10.85 -2.40
C LEU A 312 -4.65 -11.42 -3.54
N GLY A 313 -5.97 -11.24 -3.46
CA GLY A 313 -6.92 -11.72 -4.44
C GLY A 313 -6.98 -13.25 -4.49
N GLU A 314 -6.90 -13.82 -5.70
CA GLU A 314 -6.84 -15.29 -5.91
C GLU A 314 -5.39 -15.84 -5.82
N SER A 315 -4.41 -15.01 -5.50
CA SER A 315 -2.97 -15.35 -5.49
C SER A 315 -2.38 -15.42 -4.08
N ALA A 316 -1.22 -16.05 -3.97
CA ALA A 316 -0.32 -15.94 -2.81
C ALA A 316 0.93 -15.07 -3.14
N LEU A 317 0.92 -14.42 -4.30
CA LEU A 317 1.93 -13.49 -4.77
C LEU A 317 1.50 -12.06 -4.43
N SER A 318 2.40 -11.27 -3.86
CA SER A 318 2.18 -9.87 -3.46
C SER A 318 2.85 -8.92 -4.45
N HIS A 319 2.05 -8.13 -5.15
CA HIS A 319 2.54 -7.19 -6.17
C HIS A 319 2.87 -5.80 -5.61
N PHE A 320 2.34 -5.42 -4.43
CA PHE A 320 2.45 -4.07 -3.85
C PHE A 320 2.96 -4.01 -2.38
N PRO A 321 4.05 -4.72 -2.01
CA PRO A 321 4.55 -4.76 -0.62
C PRO A 321 5.18 -3.44 -0.14
N ALA A 322 5.90 -2.70 -0.98
CA ALA A 322 6.50 -1.42 -0.63
C ALA A 322 5.44 -0.30 -0.54
N VAL A 323 4.38 -0.38 -1.36
CA VAL A 323 3.20 0.48 -1.24
C VAL A 323 2.50 0.29 0.11
N LEU A 324 2.37 -0.95 0.61
CA LEU A 324 1.83 -1.20 1.94
C LEU A 324 2.69 -0.52 3.02
N GLU A 325 4.01 -0.68 3.01
CA GLU A 325 4.90 -0.03 3.98
C GLU A 325 4.89 1.51 3.86
N MET A 326 4.78 2.06 2.64
CA MET A 326 4.56 3.49 2.39
C MET A 326 3.22 3.97 2.98
N MET A 327 2.14 3.22 2.80
CA MET A 327 0.83 3.52 3.38
C MET A 327 0.87 3.46 4.91
N LEU A 328 1.51 2.45 5.51
CA LEU A 328 1.66 2.32 6.96
C LEU A 328 2.51 3.45 7.57
N LYS A 329 3.64 3.82 6.94
CA LYS A 329 4.51 4.90 7.43
C LYS A 329 3.92 6.30 7.24
N SER A 330 3.03 6.49 6.27
CA SER A 330 2.32 7.76 6.04
C SER A 330 0.97 7.86 6.77
N PHE A 331 0.57 6.81 7.51
CA PHE A 331 -0.66 6.82 8.29
C PHE A 331 -0.53 7.70 9.55
N GLU A 332 -1.44 8.66 9.66
CA GLU A 332 -1.47 9.66 10.74
C GLU A 332 -2.85 9.70 11.39
N LEU A 333 -2.89 9.67 12.73
CA LEU A 333 -4.09 9.94 13.50
C LEU A 333 -4.35 11.45 13.59
N ILE A 334 -5.44 11.90 12.98
CA ILE A 334 -5.87 13.30 12.99
C ILE A 334 -6.44 13.62 14.38
N LYS A 335 -5.75 14.47 15.15
CA LYS A 335 -6.32 15.09 16.35
C LYS A 335 -7.44 16.04 15.94
N ILE A 336 -8.69 15.58 16.01
CA ILE A 336 -9.85 16.48 15.91
C ILE A 336 -9.72 17.52 17.00
N LYS A 337 -9.67 18.79 16.60
CA LYS A 337 -9.66 19.92 17.52
C LYS A 337 -11.07 20.07 18.08
N GLU A 338 -11.28 19.67 19.34
CA GLU A 338 -12.55 19.91 20.01
C GLU A 338 -12.91 21.40 19.89
N LEU A 339 -14.11 21.65 19.38
CA LEU A 339 -14.70 22.98 19.45
C LEU A 339 -15.01 23.23 20.93
N ASP A 340 -14.43 24.29 21.47
CA ASP A 340 -14.59 24.72 22.86
C ASP A 340 -16.06 25.13 23.10
N VAL A 341 -16.89 24.15 23.47
CA VAL A 341 -18.31 24.37 23.79
C VAL A 341 -18.38 25.03 25.16
N GLN A 342 -18.14 26.33 25.16
CA GLN A 342 -18.36 27.22 26.30
C GLN A 342 -19.77 26.97 26.88
N PRO A 343 -19.90 26.61 28.16
CA PRO A 343 -21.21 26.39 28.76
C PRO A 343 -22.02 27.70 28.82
N LEU A 344 -23.32 27.57 28.54
CA LEU A 344 -24.31 28.66 28.51
C LEU A 344 -24.73 29.12 29.92
#